data_AF-A0A3B8MNN5-F1
#
_entry.id   AF-A0A3B8MNN5-F1
#
_cell.length_a   1.000
_cell.length_b   1.000
_cell.length_c   1.000
_cell.angle_alpha   90.00
_cell.angle_beta   90.00
_cell.angle_gamma   90.00
#
_symmetry.space_group_name_H-M   'P 1'
#
loop_
_entity.id
_entity.type
_entity.pdbx_description
1 polymer ?
#
loop_
_entity_poly.entity_id
_entity_poly.type
_entity_poly.pdbx_seq_one_letter_code
_entity_poly.pdbx_strand_id
1 'polypeptide(L)'
;MSIVGFCLGLLLGAIPVVGEMLASRGVSTDLDRDGKYELIVGGVVANGRGLIRVGQIHNRSVRLVSELPVEVEVRDVATGDIDGDGMPEILTIGAGHLRAYRIEMGEPVALTGRRLRTAWTDRLSSLTVSDGVWIASTDYRVERDQDVGETKITGWVATDGQIEQMWSIDIDAHVGDLVLVSKGDDVFLVLESGTGDEGGDIRVYNVTGHPRQVWTHRLTDGVRCRALEVTEGNRVAIQPYGGSGSLWQVKGGGDLRRERSLQLSPLGSIVPRVGPDGHPGTLGITAEPMWAVRTISF
;
A
#
# COMPACT_ATOMS: atom_id res chain seq x y z
N MET A 1 40.88 3.64 -44.49
CA MET A 1 39.97 2.56 -44.01
C MET A 1 40.46 2.18 -42.62
N SER A 2 39.95 2.88 -41.60
CA SER A 2 40.32 2.66 -40.19
C SER A 2 39.05 2.67 -39.37
N ILE A 3 38.75 1.51 -38.76
CA ILE A 3 37.66 1.30 -37.81
C ILE A 3 38.16 1.85 -36.47
N VAL A 4 37.52 2.91 -35.97
CA VAL A 4 37.68 3.35 -34.58
C VAL A 4 36.42 2.90 -33.84
N GLY A 5 36.49 1.70 -33.27
CA GLY A 5 35.53 1.21 -32.29
C GLY A 5 35.94 1.69 -30.91
N PHE A 6 35.22 2.66 -30.36
CA PHE A 6 35.29 3.00 -28.94
C PHE A 6 34.17 2.21 -28.24
N CYS A 7 34.53 1.05 -27.70
CA CYS A 7 33.74 0.40 -26.66
C CYS A 7 33.89 1.24 -25.38
N LEU A 8 32.90 2.08 -25.10
CA LEU A 8 32.74 2.72 -23.81
C LEU A 8 32.26 1.63 -22.83
N GLY A 9 33.21 1.03 -22.13
CA GLY A 9 32.93 0.04 -21.09
C GLY A 9 32.10 0.65 -19.97
N LEU A 10 30.91 0.09 -19.77
CA LEU A 10 30.10 0.26 -18.58
C LEU A 10 30.95 -0.05 -17.33
N LEU A 11 31.37 0.99 -16.60
CA LEU A 11 31.63 0.88 -15.18
C LEU A 11 30.26 0.94 -14.47
N LEU A 12 29.61 -0.22 -14.34
CA LEU A 12 28.59 -0.43 -13.31
C LEU A 12 29.31 -0.41 -11.97
N GLY A 13 29.41 0.80 -11.39
CA GLY A 13 29.82 0.97 -10.01
C GLY A 13 28.83 0.22 -9.12
N ALA A 14 29.32 -0.78 -8.41
CA ALA A 14 28.57 -1.45 -7.36
C ALA A 14 28.03 -0.39 -6.40
N ILE A 15 26.71 -0.26 -6.31
CA ILE A 15 26.06 0.50 -5.24
C ILE A 15 25.89 -0.49 -4.09
N PRO A 16 26.70 -0.42 -3.01
CA PRO A 16 26.42 -1.23 -1.83
C PRO A 16 25.17 -0.66 -1.18
N VAL A 17 23.98 -1.20 -1.48
CA VAL A 17 22.77 -0.87 -0.73
C VAL A 17 22.71 -1.78 0.50
N VAL A 18 23.62 -1.54 1.46
CA VAL A 18 23.47 -2.05 2.82
C VAL A 18 23.29 -0.85 3.74
N GLY A 19 22.05 -0.36 3.76
CA GLY A 19 21.58 0.65 4.70
C GLY A 19 20.27 0.18 5.32
N GLU A 20 20.01 0.59 6.55
CA GLU A 20 18.68 0.44 7.16
C GLU A 20 17.66 1.17 6.28
N MET A 21 16.57 0.48 5.95
CA MET A 21 15.47 1.05 5.18
C MET A 21 14.32 1.31 6.14
N LEU A 22 13.85 2.55 6.16
CA LEU A 22 12.64 2.90 6.90
C LEU A 22 11.44 2.53 6.02
N ALA A 23 10.92 1.32 6.23
CA ALA A 23 9.72 0.86 5.55
C ALA A 23 8.47 1.26 6.35
N SER A 24 7.53 1.89 5.69
CA SER A 24 6.23 2.28 6.26
C SER A 24 5.21 1.16 6.16
N ARG A 25 5.21 0.40 5.06
CA ARG A 25 4.24 -0.66 4.76
C ARG A 25 4.78 -1.68 3.75
N GLY A 26 4.08 -2.80 3.65
CA GLY A 26 4.32 -3.81 2.63
C GLY A 26 3.03 -4.42 2.10
N VAL A 27 3.09 -4.92 0.88
CA VAL A 27 1.98 -5.59 0.18
C VAL A 27 2.45 -6.98 -0.27
N SER A 28 1.54 -7.92 -0.40
CA SER A 28 1.84 -9.25 -0.94
C SER A 28 1.04 -9.55 -2.19
N THR A 29 1.73 -9.90 -3.26
CA THR A 29 1.13 -10.32 -4.54
C THR A 29 2.05 -11.32 -5.23
N ASP A 30 1.49 -12.15 -6.11
CA ASP A 30 2.24 -13.01 -7.03
C ASP A 30 2.65 -12.14 -8.24
N LEU A 31 3.87 -11.61 -8.22
CA LEU A 31 4.36 -10.64 -9.21
C LEU A 31 4.66 -11.28 -10.56
N ASP A 32 5.05 -12.55 -10.58
CA ASP A 32 5.49 -13.26 -11.78
C ASP A 32 4.54 -14.38 -12.22
N ARG A 33 3.41 -14.53 -11.53
CA ARG A 33 2.36 -15.54 -11.77
C ARG A 33 2.88 -16.97 -11.66
N ASP A 34 3.90 -17.22 -10.84
CA ASP A 34 4.43 -18.56 -10.60
C ASP A 34 3.67 -19.34 -9.51
N GLY A 35 2.62 -18.73 -8.93
CA GLY A 35 1.81 -19.28 -7.84
C GLY A 35 2.42 -19.05 -6.45
N LYS A 36 3.54 -18.34 -6.35
CA LYS A 36 4.14 -17.92 -5.09
C LYS A 36 3.96 -16.42 -4.94
N TYR A 37 3.76 -16.00 -3.69
CA TYR A 37 3.57 -14.61 -3.37
C TYR A 37 4.88 -13.99 -2.93
N GLU A 38 5.17 -12.81 -3.48
CA GLU A 38 6.20 -11.92 -3.03
C GLU A 38 5.65 -11.00 -1.94
N LEU A 39 6.55 -10.56 -1.06
CA LEU A 39 6.39 -9.43 -0.17
C LEU A 39 7.15 -8.26 -0.77
N ILE A 40 6.42 -7.19 -1.06
CA ILE A 40 6.98 -5.95 -1.57
C ILE A 40 6.92 -4.93 -0.45
N VAL A 41 8.03 -4.25 -0.21
CA VAL A 41 8.06 -3.10 0.68
C VAL A 41 8.73 -1.93 -0.01
N GLY A 42 8.27 -0.73 0.32
CA GLY A 42 8.91 0.51 -0.07
C GLY A 42 9.53 1.20 1.14
N GLY A 43 10.57 1.98 0.90
CA GLY A 43 11.11 2.86 1.92
C GLY A 43 12.17 3.80 1.38
N VAL A 44 12.92 4.38 2.31
CA VAL A 44 14.05 5.27 2.03
C VAL A 44 15.32 4.74 2.64
N VAL A 45 16.41 4.85 1.89
CA VAL A 45 17.77 4.55 2.36
C VAL A 45 18.47 5.84 2.80
N ALA A 46 19.57 5.72 3.55
CA ALA A 46 20.24 6.83 4.25
C ALA A 46 20.63 8.06 3.38
N ASN A 47 20.72 7.93 2.05
CA ASN A 47 21.01 9.03 1.13
C ASN A 47 19.74 9.73 0.57
N GLY A 48 18.56 9.42 1.11
CA GLY A 48 17.28 9.99 0.69
C GLY A 48 16.69 9.39 -0.59
N ARG A 49 17.32 8.36 -1.16
CA ARG A 49 16.76 7.64 -2.33
C ARG A 49 15.72 6.62 -1.89
N GLY A 50 14.70 6.44 -2.71
CA GLY A 50 13.73 5.37 -2.50
C GLY A 50 14.30 4.01 -2.86
N LEU A 51 13.79 3.00 -2.18
CA LEU A 51 14.11 1.60 -2.44
C LEU A 51 12.83 0.78 -2.36
N ILE A 52 12.61 -0.08 -3.34
CA ILE A 52 11.63 -1.15 -3.27
C ILE A 52 12.38 -2.45 -3.05
N ARG A 53 12.00 -3.22 -2.03
CA ARG A 53 12.52 -4.58 -1.82
C ARG A 53 11.44 -5.59 -2.14
N VAL A 54 11.81 -6.61 -2.89
CA VAL A 54 10.96 -7.75 -3.21
C VAL A 54 11.55 -8.97 -2.52
N GLY A 55 10.76 -9.62 -1.67
CA GLY A 55 11.16 -10.82 -0.95
C GLY A 55 10.17 -11.94 -1.20
N GLN A 56 10.65 -13.13 -1.54
CA GLN A 56 9.79 -14.29 -1.71
C GLN A 56 9.51 -14.95 -0.36
N ILE A 57 8.25 -15.28 -0.09
CA ILE A 57 7.85 -15.95 1.14
C ILE A 57 8.04 -17.46 0.97
N HIS A 58 8.96 -18.06 1.73
CA HIS A 58 9.24 -19.50 1.70
C HIS A 58 9.35 -20.05 3.12
N ASN A 59 8.60 -21.11 3.45
CA ASN A 59 8.70 -21.80 4.75
C ASN A 59 8.71 -20.89 5.99
N ARG A 60 7.86 -19.85 6.03
CA ARG A 60 7.77 -18.84 7.11
C ARG A 60 9.00 -17.93 7.26
N SER A 61 9.84 -17.84 6.23
CA SER A 61 10.86 -16.80 6.11
C SER A 61 10.64 -15.97 4.84
N VAL A 62 11.19 -14.76 4.83
CA VAL A 62 11.29 -13.93 3.64
C VAL A 62 12.71 -14.04 3.13
N ARG A 63 12.87 -14.48 1.89
CA ARG A 63 14.14 -14.41 1.17
C ARG A 63 14.10 -13.20 0.27
N LEU A 64 15.01 -12.23 0.48
CA LEU A 64 15.17 -11.12 -0.46
C LEU A 64 15.52 -11.68 -1.85
N VAL A 65 14.75 -11.30 -2.86
CA VAL A 65 14.95 -11.71 -4.26
C VAL A 65 15.39 -10.54 -5.14
N SER A 66 14.95 -9.32 -4.84
CA SER A 66 15.39 -8.13 -5.57
C SER A 66 15.37 -6.86 -4.71
N GLU A 67 16.22 -5.91 -5.10
CA GLU A 67 16.29 -4.55 -4.59
C GLU A 67 16.26 -3.59 -5.77
N LEU A 68 15.25 -2.73 -5.80
CA LEU A 68 14.94 -1.88 -6.95
C LEU A 68 15.11 -0.42 -6.51
N PRO A 69 16.24 0.23 -6.83
CA PRO A 69 16.43 1.64 -6.50
C PRO A 69 15.47 2.49 -7.33
N VAL A 70 14.81 3.45 -6.69
CA VAL A 70 13.93 4.41 -7.37
C VAL A 70 14.34 5.84 -7.04
N GLU A 71 14.01 6.76 -7.94
CA GLU A 71 14.52 8.14 -7.89
C GLU A 71 14.00 8.96 -6.70
N VAL A 72 12.81 8.62 -6.21
CA VAL A 72 12.09 9.37 -5.17
C VAL A 72 11.85 8.49 -3.97
N GLU A 73 11.75 9.10 -2.79
CA GLU A 73 11.35 8.41 -1.57
C GLU A 73 10.04 7.61 -1.79
N VAL A 74 9.98 6.39 -1.24
CA VAL A 74 8.78 5.57 -1.23
C VAL A 74 8.19 5.57 0.17
N ARG A 75 6.99 6.12 0.29
CA ARG A 75 6.19 6.25 1.51
C ARG A 75 5.12 5.20 1.65
N ASP A 76 4.66 4.61 0.55
CA ASP A 76 3.75 3.45 0.59
C ASP A 76 3.85 2.68 -0.73
N VAL A 77 3.40 1.42 -0.69
CA VAL A 77 3.36 0.52 -1.84
C VAL A 77 2.01 -0.16 -1.96
N ALA A 78 1.56 -0.34 -3.19
CA ALA A 78 0.37 -1.12 -3.53
C ALA A 78 0.64 -1.88 -4.83
N THR A 79 -0.27 -2.76 -5.25
CA THR A 79 -0.09 -3.55 -6.48
C THR A 79 -1.38 -3.66 -7.29
N GLY A 80 -1.26 -3.88 -8.60
CA GLY A 80 -2.40 -4.10 -9.48
C GLY A 80 -1.96 -4.19 -10.93
N ASP A 81 -2.78 -4.79 -11.79
CA ASP A 81 -2.56 -4.88 -13.23
C ASP A 81 -2.91 -3.54 -13.90
N ILE A 82 -1.92 -2.68 -14.06
CA ILE A 82 -2.10 -1.27 -14.46
C ILE A 82 -2.21 -1.15 -15.98
N ASP A 83 -1.58 -2.04 -16.74
CA ASP A 83 -1.61 -2.00 -18.21
C ASP A 83 -2.44 -3.10 -18.88
N GLY A 84 -3.08 -3.97 -18.10
CA GLY A 84 -4.04 -4.95 -18.61
C GLY A 84 -3.38 -6.19 -19.22
N ASP A 85 -2.08 -6.40 -19.02
CA ASP A 85 -1.38 -7.61 -19.48
C ASP A 85 -1.60 -8.81 -18.53
N GLY A 86 -2.24 -8.57 -17.39
CA GLY A 86 -2.54 -9.54 -16.36
C GLY A 86 -1.48 -9.60 -15.25
N MET A 87 -0.27 -9.14 -15.49
CA MET A 87 0.78 -9.13 -14.48
C MET A 87 0.54 -7.94 -13.55
N PRO A 88 0.66 -8.10 -12.22
CA PRO A 88 0.54 -6.96 -11.34
C PRO A 88 1.83 -6.12 -11.36
N GLU A 89 1.66 -4.82 -11.51
CA GLU A 89 2.71 -3.83 -11.28
C GLU A 89 2.80 -3.40 -9.82
N ILE A 90 3.93 -2.79 -9.48
CA ILE A 90 4.17 -2.14 -8.19
C ILE A 90 3.80 -0.67 -8.32
N LEU A 91 2.81 -0.23 -7.54
CA LEU A 91 2.51 1.17 -7.34
C LEU A 91 3.29 1.69 -6.13
N THR A 92 3.83 2.90 -6.26
CA THR A 92 4.47 3.61 -5.15
C THR A 92 3.90 5.01 -5.00
N ILE A 93 3.86 5.49 -3.77
CA ILE A 93 3.64 6.91 -3.48
C ILE A 93 4.80 7.47 -2.66
N GLY A 94 5.17 8.73 -2.88
CA GLY A 94 6.14 9.44 -2.05
C GLY A 94 6.72 10.65 -2.75
N ALA A 95 7.18 11.63 -1.95
CA ALA A 95 7.72 12.90 -2.43
C ALA A 95 6.84 13.62 -3.49
N GLY A 96 5.51 13.46 -3.42
CA GLY A 96 4.58 14.05 -4.38
C GLY A 96 4.48 13.33 -5.72
N HIS A 97 4.87 12.06 -5.78
CA HIS A 97 4.75 11.23 -6.98
C HIS A 97 3.94 9.97 -6.67
N LEU A 98 2.99 9.67 -7.56
CA LEU A 98 2.39 8.34 -7.72
C LEU A 98 3.01 7.71 -8.97
N ARG A 99 3.59 6.51 -8.87
CA ARG A 99 4.27 5.85 -9.99
C ARG A 99 3.91 4.36 -10.04
N ALA A 100 3.83 3.81 -11.25
CA ALA A 100 3.70 2.38 -11.49
C ALA A 100 4.99 1.84 -12.10
N TYR A 101 5.43 0.68 -11.61
CA TYR A 101 6.65 0.00 -12.06
C TYR A 101 6.36 -1.46 -12.41
N ARG A 102 6.89 -1.90 -13.54
CA ARG A 102 7.05 -3.31 -13.89
C ARG A 102 8.47 -3.76 -13.56
N ILE A 103 8.63 -5.03 -13.17
CA ILE A 103 9.96 -5.62 -13.05
C ILE A 103 10.28 -6.30 -14.38
N GLU A 104 11.29 -5.80 -15.10
CA GLU A 104 11.77 -6.40 -16.32
C GLU A 104 13.23 -6.82 -16.15
N MET A 105 13.52 -8.11 -16.33
CA MET A 105 14.88 -8.66 -16.17
C MET A 105 15.54 -8.32 -14.82
N GLY A 106 14.74 -8.16 -13.76
CA GLY A 106 15.20 -7.82 -12.42
C GLY A 106 15.33 -6.32 -12.13
N GLU A 107 15.03 -5.45 -13.10
CA GLU A 107 15.11 -3.99 -12.97
C GLU A 107 13.71 -3.34 -12.94
N PRO A 108 13.51 -2.24 -12.20
CA PRO A 108 12.25 -1.52 -12.20
C PRO A 108 12.13 -0.63 -13.46
N VAL A 109 11.13 -0.90 -14.29
CA VAL A 109 10.77 -0.07 -15.45
C VAL A 109 9.53 0.74 -15.09
N ALA A 110 9.65 2.05 -15.04
CA ALA A 110 8.52 2.95 -14.80
C ALA A 110 7.57 2.93 -16.01
N LEU A 111 6.32 2.52 -15.80
CA LEU A 111 5.30 2.50 -16.85
C LEU A 111 4.62 3.86 -16.98
N THR A 112 4.19 4.42 -15.85
CA THR A 112 3.40 5.65 -15.80
C THR A 112 3.54 6.33 -14.45
N GLY A 113 3.12 7.59 -14.37
CA GLY A 113 3.12 8.32 -13.14
C GLY A 113 2.35 9.63 -13.18
N ARG A 114 2.09 10.16 -11.98
CA ARG A 114 1.41 11.43 -11.73
C ARG A 114 2.18 12.22 -10.68
N ARG A 115 2.25 13.53 -10.91
CA ARG A 115 2.71 14.48 -9.90
C ARG A 115 1.49 14.90 -9.09
N LEU A 116 1.60 14.76 -7.78
CA LEU A 116 0.56 15.09 -6.81
C LEU A 116 0.67 16.56 -6.40
N ARG A 117 -0.38 17.06 -5.74
CA ARG A 117 -0.52 18.48 -5.36
C ARG A 117 0.61 18.96 -4.45
N THR A 118 1.05 18.11 -3.53
CA THR A 118 2.08 18.42 -2.54
C THR A 118 3.15 17.33 -2.53
N ALA A 119 4.31 17.62 -1.96
CA ALA A 119 5.35 16.60 -1.74
C ALA A 119 5.05 15.69 -0.54
N TRP A 120 4.04 16.03 0.26
CA TRP A 120 3.71 15.37 1.51
C TRP A 120 2.59 14.37 1.21
N THR A 121 2.98 13.14 0.93
CA THR A 121 2.09 12.06 0.50
C THR A 121 2.47 10.82 1.27
N ASP A 122 1.52 10.08 1.83
CA ASP A 122 1.84 9.03 2.81
C ASP A 122 1.13 7.70 2.56
N ARG A 123 -0.10 7.70 2.05
CA ARG A 123 -0.91 6.48 1.95
C ARG A 123 -1.33 6.17 0.54
N LEU A 124 -1.32 4.88 0.24
CA LEU A 124 -1.72 4.31 -1.03
C LEU A 124 -2.54 3.03 -0.80
N SER A 125 -3.62 2.89 -1.53
CA SER A 125 -4.33 1.62 -1.65
C SER A 125 -4.78 1.42 -3.08
N SER A 126 -4.78 0.16 -3.53
CA SER A 126 -5.29 -0.25 -4.82
C SER A 126 -6.34 -1.34 -4.68
N LEU A 127 -7.22 -1.42 -5.66
CA LEU A 127 -8.24 -2.45 -5.78
C LEU A 127 -8.45 -2.76 -7.27
N THR A 128 -8.15 -4.00 -7.66
CA THR A 128 -8.51 -4.49 -9.00
C THR A 128 -10.02 -4.66 -9.09
N VAL A 129 -10.60 -4.06 -10.12
CA VAL A 129 -12.02 -4.14 -10.49
C VAL A 129 -12.13 -4.55 -11.96
N SER A 130 -13.35 -4.74 -12.46
CA SER A 130 -13.56 -5.27 -13.82
C SER A 130 -13.04 -4.36 -14.94
N ASP A 131 -12.93 -3.05 -14.70
CA ASP A 131 -12.56 -2.02 -15.67
C ASP A 131 -11.15 -1.43 -15.44
N GLY A 132 -10.36 -2.02 -14.55
CA GLY A 132 -8.98 -1.63 -14.30
C GLY A 132 -8.61 -1.71 -12.81
N VAL A 133 -7.72 -0.83 -12.38
CA VAL A 133 -7.28 -0.74 -10.99
C VAL A 133 -7.68 0.59 -10.40
N TRP A 134 -8.53 0.57 -9.39
CA TRP A 134 -8.84 1.78 -8.63
C TRP A 134 -7.74 2.03 -7.61
N ILE A 135 -7.34 3.28 -7.46
CA ILE A 135 -6.25 3.71 -6.58
C ILE A 135 -6.77 4.83 -5.69
N ALA A 136 -6.47 4.79 -4.40
CA ALA A 136 -6.68 5.90 -3.48
C ALA A 136 -5.33 6.36 -2.92
N SER A 137 -5.09 7.67 -2.92
CA SER A 137 -3.86 8.28 -2.42
C SER A 137 -4.13 9.45 -1.50
N THR A 138 -3.28 9.67 -0.50
CA THR A 138 -3.32 10.89 0.33
C THR A 138 -2.29 11.93 -0.10
N ASP A 139 -2.70 13.20 -0.10
CA ASP A 139 -1.83 14.36 -0.13
C ASP A 139 -2.17 15.31 1.03
N TYR A 140 -1.16 15.64 1.83
CA TYR A 140 -1.31 16.44 3.05
C TYR A 140 -0.91 17.88 2.78
N ARG A 141 -1.62 18.79 3.43
CA ARG A 141 -1.25 20.19 3.57
C ARG A 141 -1.25 20.55 5.06
N VAL A 142 -0.07 20.79 5.60
CA VAL A 142 0.12 21.30 6.96
C VAL A 142 0.52 22.76 6.85
N GLU A 143 -0.30 23.66 7.39
CA GLU A 143 0.06 25.08 7.49
C GLU A 143 1.10 25.28 8.60
N ARG A 144 1.86 26.37 8.54
CA ARG A 144 3.03 26.57 9.44
C ARG A 144 2.67 26.58 10.93
N ASP A 145 1.41 26.84 11.25
CA ASP A 145 0.85 27.05 12.58
C ASP A 145 -0.23 26.02 12.94
N GLN A 146 -0.34 24.93 12.18
CA GLN A 146 -1.31 23.86 12.44
C GLN A 146 -0.62 22.56 12.84
N ASP A 147 -1.05 21.99 13.97
CA ASP A 147 -0.65 20.65 14.41
C ASP A 147 -1.33 19.56 13.57
N VAL A 148 -2.46 19.89 12.94
CA VAL A 148 -3.25 18.98 12.10
C VAL A 148 -3.53 19.67 10.78
N GLY A 149 -3.00 19.10 9.70
CA GLY A 149 -3.26 19.56 8.35
C GLY A 149 -4.57 19.04 7.77
N GLU A 150 -4.92 19.59 6.61
CA GLU A 150 -5.94 19.06 5.71
C GLU A 150 -5.35 17.89 4.92
N THR A 151 -6.04 16.74 4.90
CA THR A 151 -5.69 15.62 4.04
C THR A 151 -6.66 15.59 2.87
N LYS A 152 -6.13 15.73 1.66
CA LYS A 152 -6.90 15.43 0.46
C LYS A 152 -6.68 13.97 0.08
N ILE A 153 -7.77 13.27 -0.17
CA ILE A 153 -7.75 11.91 -0.71
C ILE A 153 -8.20 12.00 -2.16
N THR A 154 -7.37 11.50 -3.06
CA THR A 154 -7.66 11.48 -4.49
C THR A 154 -7.82 10.04 -4.94
N GLY A 155 -8.92 9.78 -5.65
CA GLY A 155 -9.20 8.52 -6.31
C GLY A 155 -8.80 8.56 -7.77
N TRP A 156 -8.16 7.49 -8.22
CA TRP A 156 -7.71 7.31 -9.59
C TRP A 156 -8.21 5.99 -10.14
N VAL A 157 -8.30 5.90 -11.46
CA VAL A 157 -8.41 4.64 -12.21
C VAL A 157 -7.16 4.46 -13.05
N ALA A 158 -6.62 3.25 -13.03
CA ALA A 158 -5.55 2.79 -13.88
C ALA A 158 -6.10 1.81 -14.92
N THR A 159 -5.98 2.16 -16.20
CA THR A 159 -6.40 1.32 -17.33
C THR A 159 -5.43 1.54 -18.49
N ASP A 160 -4.98 0.48 -19.15
CA ASP A 160 -4.08 0.52 -20.31
C ASP A 160 -2.82 1.39 -20.09
N GLY A 161 -2.25 1.33 -18.88
CA GLY A 161 -1.02 2.05 -18.51
C GLY A 161 -1.24 3.55 -18.24
N GLN A 162 -2.49 4.03 -18.26
CA GLN A 162 -2.83 5.41 -17.91
C GLN A 162 -3.45 5.48 -16.53
N ILE A 163 -3.11 6.53 -15.77
CA ILE A 163 -3.72 6.82 -14.46
C ILE A 163 -4.57 8.09 -14.58
N GLU A 164 -5.87 8.01 -14.40
CA GLU A 164 -6.79 9.14 -14.51
C GLU A 164 -7.46 9.44 -13.18
N GLN A 165 -7.61 10.72 -12.84
CA GLN A 165 -8.30 11.12 -11.62
C GLN A 165 -9.81 10.94 -11.80
N MET A 166 -10.47 10.28 -10.84
CA MET A 166 -11.92 10.08 -10.83
C MET A 166 -12.64 11.01 -9.86
N TRP A 167 -12.13 11.09 -8.63
CA TRP A 167 -12.77 11.81 -7.54
C TRP A 167 -11.74 12.33 -6.54
N SER A 168 -12.17 13.24 -5.67
CA SER A 168 -11.38 13.65 -4.52
C SER A 168 -12.29 14.07 -3.36
N ILE A 169 -11.81 13.88 -2.14
CA ILE A 169 -12.43 14.38 -0.91
C ILE A 169 -11.38 15.05 -0.04
N ASP A 170 -11.77 16.14 0.60
CA ASP A 170 -10.95 16.82 1.60
C ASP A 170 -11.41 16.37 2.99
N ILE A 171 -10.43 16.02 3.84
CA ILE A 171 -10.63 15.55 5.21
C ILE A 171 -9.89 16.51 6.13
N ASP A 172 -10.66 17.19 6.99
CA ASP A 172 -10.14 18.11 8.02
C ASP A 172 -9.53 17.34 9.22
N ALA A 173 -8.67 16.38 8.92
CA ALA A 173 -7.95 15.55 9.88
C ALA A 173 -6.76 14.87 9.18
N HIS A 174 -5.82 14.36 9.97
CA HIS A 174 -4.78 13.48 9.44
C HIS A 174 -5.35 12.07 9.23
N VAL A 175 -5.12 11.51 8.04
CA VAL A 175 -5.47 10.12 7.70
C VAL A 175 -4.31 9.22 8.06
N GLY A 176 -4.49 8.33 9.04
CA GLY A 176 -3.44 7.41 9.48
C GLY A 176 -3.28 6.20 8.59
N ASP A 177 -4.36 5.71 7.98
CA ASP A 177 -4.31 4.67 6.95
C ASP A 177 -5.60 4.65 6.12
N LEU A 178 -5.57 4.02 4.95
CA LEU A 178 -6.74 3.81 4.11
C LEU A 178 -6.67 2.50 3.32
N VAL A 179 -7.84 1.99 2.93
CA VAL A 179 -7.98 0.87 2.00
C VAL A 179 -9.20 1.01 1.10
N LEU A 180 -9.11 0.48 -0.12
CA LEU A 180 -10.24 0.28 -1.03
C LEU A 180 -10.76 -1.15 -0.95
N VAL A 181 -12.08 -1.32 -0.87
CA VAL A 181 -12.73 -2.63 -0.78
C VAL A 181 -14.03 -2.63 -1.60
N SER A 182 -14.29 -3.69 -2.37
CA SER A 182 -15.53 -3.83 -3.15
C SER A 182 -16.58 -4.69 -2.45
N LYS A 183 -17.86 -4.43 -2.72
CA LYS A 183 -18.98 -5.29 -2.34
C LYS A 183 -20.03 -5.29 -3.45
N GLY A 184 -19.98 -6.30 -4.32
CA GLY A 184 -20.73 -6.25 -5.58
C GLY A 184 -20.11 -5.19 -6.47
N ASP A 185 -20.94 -4.34 -7.07
CA ASP A 185 -20.50 -3.25 -7.95
C ASP A 185 -20.10 -1.97 -7.18
N ASP A 186 -20.33 -1.96 -5.87
CA ASP A 186 -19.94 -0.84 -5.01
C ASP A 186 -18.47 -0.97 -4.59
N VAL A 187 -17.75 0.16 -4.63
CA VAL A 187 -16.40 0.33 -4.08
C VAL A 187 -16.48 1.29 -2.90
N PHE A 188 -15.85 0.88 -1.81
CA PHE A 188 -15.80 1.64 -0.57
C PHE A 188 -14.36 2.01 -0.24
N LEU A 189 -14.15 3.27 0.14
CA LEU A 189 -12.95 3.73 0.80
C LEU A 189 -13.17 3.63 2.31
N VAL A 190 -12.37 2.81 2.98
CA VAL A 190 -12.32 2.72 4.44
C VAL A 190 -11.03 3.40 4.90
N LEU A 191 -11.15 4.34 5.82
CA LEU A 191 -9.99 5.08 6.33
C LEU A 191 -10.05 5.27 7.83
N GLU A 192 -8.87 5.46 8.42
CA GLU A 192 -8.71 5.98 9.77
C GLU A 192 -8.40 7.48 9.69
N SER A 193 -9.03 8.25 10.57
CA SER A 193 -8.79 9.69 10.68
C SER A 193 -8.70 10.11 12.14
N GLY A 194 -7.96 11.20 12.40
CA GLY A 194 -7.81 11.81 13.71
C GLY A 194 -6.88 13.02 13.72
N THR A 195 -6.77 13.68 14.87
CA THR A 195 -5.99 14.90 15.08
C THR A 195 -4.67 14.61 15.81
N GLY A 196 -3.53 14.91 15.19
CA GLY A 196 -2.21 14.74 15.83
C GLY A 196 -1.94 13.30 16.24
N ASP A 197 -1.54 13.08 17.50
CA ASP A 197 -1.33 11.75 18.08
C ASP A 197 -2.65 11.02 18.41
N GLU A 198 -3.78 11.73 18.38
CA GLU A 198 -5.10 11.15 18.59
C GLU A 198 -5.66 10.64 17.26
N GLY A 199 -6.06 9.38 17.26
CA GLY A 199 -6.65 8.70 16.12
C GLY A 199 -8.06 8.19 16.40
N GLY A 200 -8.60 7.47 15.44
CA GLY A 200 -9.51 6.39 15.76
C GLY A 200 -10.92 6.44 15.25
N ASP A 201 -11.26 7.47 14.49
CA ASP A 201 -12.47 7.45 13.72
C ASP A 201 -12.22 6.65 12.45
N ILE A 202 -12.90 5.50 12.36
CA ILE A 202 -13.01 4.76 11.12
C ILE A 202 -14.18 5.35 10.34
N ARG A 203 -13.92 5.73 9.10
CA ARG A 203 -14.92 6.28 8.19
C ARG A 203 -14.99 5.42 6.95
N VAL A 204 -16.19 5.25 6.42
CA VAL A 204 -16.43 4.57 5.15
C VAL A 204 -17.13 5.52 4.20
N TYR A 205 -16.58 5.64 3.00
CA TYR A 205 -17.16 6.38 1.90
C TYR A 205 -17.53 5.38 0.80
N ASN A 206 -18.75 5.43 0.29
CA ASN A 206 -19.02 4.84 -1.02
C ASN A 206 -18.40 5.78 -2.07
N VAL A 207 -17.51 5.24 -2.89
CA VAL A 207 -16.78 5.97 -3.93
C VAL A 207 -17.13 5.51 -5.34
N THR A 208 -18.18 4.69 -5.50
CA THR A 208 -18.79 4.40 -6.79
C THR A 208 -19.52 5.64 -7.29
N GLY A 209 -18.80 6.47 -8.04
CA GLY A 209 -19.27 7.78 -8.51
C GLY A 209 -18.81 8.92 -7.61
N HIS A 210 -19.76 9.73 -7.11
CA HIS A 210 -19.44 10.83 -6.20
C HIS A 210 -19.24 10.32 -4.77
N PRO A 211 -18.07 10.59 -4.14
CA PRO A 211 -17.81 10.13 -2.78
C PRO A 211 -18.87 10.59 -1.79
N ARG A 212 -19.42 9.65 -1.03
CA ARG A 212 -20.39 9.91 0.05
C ARG A 212 -20.02 9.12 1.29
N GLN A 213 -19.86 9.79 2.43
CA GLN A 213 -19.71 9.10 3.71
C GLN A 213 -20.98 8.32 4.03
N VAL A 214 -20.85 7.01 4.26
CA VAL A 214 -21.97 6.10 4.54
C VAL A 214 -21.90 5.53 5.95
N TRP A 215 -20.73 5.52 6.57
CA TRP A 215 -20.55 4.98 7.91
C TRP A 215 -19.40 5.68 8.64
N THR A 216 -19.53 5.83 9.96
CA THR A 216 -18.43 6.27 10.83
C THR A 216 -18.59 5.72 12.23
N HIS A 217 -17.48 5.31 12.85
CA HIS A 217 -17.44 4.95 14.26
C HIS A 217 -16.03 5.11 14.84
N ARG A 218 -15.96 5.42 16.13
CA ARG A 218 -14.70 5.47 16.86
C ARG A 218 -14.34 4.06 17.34
N LEU A 219 -13.33 3.43 16.74
CA LEU A 219 -13.03 2.00 16.95
C LEU A 219 -11.74 1.70 17.71
N THR A 220 -10.85 2.66 17.86
CA THR A 220 -9.51 2.44 18.42
C THR A 220 -9.29 3.20 19.73
N ASP A 221 -10.38 3.62 20.38
CA ASP A 221 -10.35 4.30 21.69
C ASP A 221 -9.44 5.54 21.72
N GLY A 222 -9.35 6.27 20.60
CA GLY A 222 -8.50 7.47 20.50
C GLY A 222 -7.06 7.21 20.05
N VAL A 223 -6.69 5.95 19.81
CA VAL A 223 -5.35 5.58 19.35
C VAL A 223 -5.31 5.47 17.83
N ARG A 224 -4.20 5.83 17.18
CA ARG A 224 -4.03 5.65 15.73
C ARG A 224 -4.21 4.19 15.29
N CYS A 225 -4.72 3.99 14.09
CA CYS A 225 -4.54 2.72 13.40
C CYS A 225 -3.09 2.57 12.98
N ARG A 226 -2.50 1.42 13.32
CA ARG A 226 -1.24 0.96 12.76
C ARG A 226 -1.42 0.46 11.33
N ALA A 227 -2.51 -0.25 11.07
CA ALA A 227 -2.82 -0.80 9.76
C ALA A 227 -4.34 -0.97 9.57
N LEU A 228 -4.79 -0.67 8.36
CA LEU A 228 -6.05 -1.10 7.77
C LEU A 228 -5.71 -2.02 6.61
N GLU A 229 -6.22 -3.24 6.61
CA GLU A 229 -5.90 -4.21 5.55
C GLU A 229 -7.15 -4.88 5.02
N VAL A 230 -7.26 -4.97 3.70
CA VAL A 230 -8.35 -5.73 3.07
C VAL A 230 -7.98 -7.18 3.04
N THR A 231 -8.90 -8.01 3.51
CA THR A 231 -8.81 -9.47 3.43
C THR A 231 -9.89 -9.98 2.49
N GLU A 232 -9.81 -11.24 2.13
CA GLU A 232 -10.78 -11.86 1.22
C GLU A 232 -12.22 -11.66 1.67
N GLY A 233 -13.12 -11.60 0.68
CA GLY A 233 -14.55 -11.54 0.93
C GLY A 233 -14.99 -10.22 1.54
N ASN A 234 -14.45 -9.07 1.08
CA ASN A 234 -14.87 -7.72 1.47
C ASN A 234 -14.76 -7.42 2.96
N ARG A 235 -13.71 -7.94 3.59
CA ARG A 235 -13.43 -7.77 5.01
C ARG A 235 -12.25 -6.84 5.20
N VAL A 236 -12.29 -6.04 6.27
CA VAL A 236 -11.22 -5.13 6.65
C VAL A 236 -10.72 -5.53 8.03
N ALA A 237 -9.42 -5.79 8.13
CA ALA A 237 -8.73 -5.94 9.39
C ALA A 237 -8.29 -4.55 9.86
N ILE A 238 -8.62 -4.22 11.11
CA ILE A 238 -8.34 -2.94 11.75
C ILE A 238 -7.42 -3.20 12.92
N GLN A 239 -6.21 -2.63 12.89
CA GLN A 239 -5.21 -2.80 13.93
C GLN A 239 -4.84 -1.45 14.56
N PRO A 240 -5.31 -1.15 15.79
CA PRO A 240 -4.83 0.01 16.54
C PRO A 240 -3.38 -0.18 17.03
N TYR A 241 -2.65 0.91 17.27
CA TYR A 241 -1.38 0.83 18.01
C TYR A 241 -1.63 0.33 19.44
N GLY A 242 -0.80 -0.63 19.90
CA GLY A 242 -0.86 -1.16 21.28
C GLY A 242 -2.11 -1.96 21.65
N GLY A 243 -3.12 -2.03 20.77
CA GLY A 243 -4.38 -2.74 21.02
C GLY A 243 -4.49 -4.08 20.28
N SER A 244 -5.58 -4.80 20.58
CA SER A 244 -5.94 -6.00 19.81
C SER A 244 -6.55 -5.60 18.47
N GLY A 245 -6.18 -6.31 17.40
CA GLY A 245 -6.80 -6.12 16.10
C GLY A 245 -8.24 -6.61 16.09
N SER A 246 -8.96 -6.29 15.03
CA SER A 246 -10.33 -6.76 14.81
C SER A 246 -10.62 -6.94 13.32
N LEU A 247 -11.48 -7.91 13.00
CA LEU A 247 -11.91 -8.19 11.64
C LEU A 247 -13.35 -7.72 11.47
N TRP A 248 -13.60 -6.95 10.40
CA TRP A 248 -14.87 -6.32 10.11
C TRP A 248 -15.33 -6.70 8.70
N GLN A 249 -16.62 -6.98 8.56
CA GLN A 249 -17.24 -7.27 7.28
C GLN A 249 -17.93 -6.01 6.74
N VAL A 250 -17.59 -5.62 5.50
CA VAL A 250 -18.32 -4.59 4.76
C VAL A 250 -19.66 -5.18 4.28
N LYS A 251 -20.76 -4.56 4.67
CA LYS A 251 -22.12 -4.94 4.22
C LYS A 251 -22.56 -4.09 3.03
N GLY A 252 -23.66 -4.49 2.39
CA GLY A 252 -24.28 -3.65 1.35
C GLY A 252 -24.61 -2.27 1.92
N GLY A 253 -24.29 -1.21 1.17
CA GLY A 253 -24.38 0.17 1.63
C GLY A 253 -23.16 0.69 2.42
N GLY A 254 -22.18 -0.16 2.74
CA GLY A 254 -20.89 0.24 3.34
C GLY A 254 -20.78 0.12 4.85
N ASP A 255 -21.82 -0.37 5.54
CA ASP A 255 -21.77 -0.59 6.99
C ASP A 255 -20.69 -1.62 7.36
N LEU A 256 -19.85 -1.28 8.35
CA LEU A 256 -18.92 -2.24 8.94
C LEU A 256 -19.60 -2.99 10.09
N ARG A 257 -19.52 -4.33 10.05
CA ARG A 257 -19.91 -5.19 11.17
C ARG A 257 -18.73 -6.00 11.68
N ARG A 258 -18.42 -5.87 12.97
CA ARG A 258 -17.38 -6.65 13.61
C ARG A 258 -17.73 -8.13 13.52
N GLU A 259 -16.81 -8.93 13.02
CA GLU A 259 -16.93 -10.38 13.02
C GLU A 259 -16.25 -10.98 14.25
N ARG A 260 -14.99 -10.59 14.49
CA ARG A 260 -14.19 -11.13 15.61
C ARG A 260 -13.02 -10.21 16.00
N SER A 261 -12.44 -10.48 17.15
CA SER A 261 -11.16 -9.92 17.58
C SER A 261 -10.00 -10.74 16.99
N LEU A 262 -8.88 -10.07 16.73
CA LEU A 262 -7.63 -10.68 16.28
C LEU A 262 -6.60 -10.57 17.40
N GLN A 263 -5.99 -11.70 17.78
CA GLN A 263 -4.82 -11.69 18.66
C GLN A 263 -3.58 -11.48 17.80
N LEU A 264 -3.09 -10.25 17.78
CA LEU A 264 -1.89 -9.85 17.05
C LEU A 264 -0.78 -9.50 18.04
N SER A 265 0.46 -9.74 17.64
CA SER A 265 1.59 -9.18 18.39
C SER A 265 1.50 -7.65 18.36
N PRO A 266 1.82 -6.95 19.48
CA PRO A 266 1.88 -5.49 19.50
C PRO A 266 2.83 -4.92 18.44
N LEU A 267 3.84 -5.71 18.04
CA LEU A 267 4.86 -5.35 17.05
C LEU A 267 4.56 -5.87 15.63
N GLY A 268 3.46 -6.61 15.44
CA GLY A 268 3.04 -7.12 14.14
C GLY A 268 2.30 -6.10 13.31
N SER A 269 2.53 -6.11 11.99
CA SER A 269 1.58 -5.57 11.03
C SER A 269 0.83 -6.75 10.38
N ILE A 270 -0.43 -6.53 10.05
CA ILE A 270 -1.19 -7.50 9.26
C ILE A 270 -0.74 -7.32 7.80
N VAL A 271 -0.46 -8.41 7.10
CA VAL A 271 -0.36 -8.40 5.64
C VAL A 271 -1.31 -9.47 5.11
N PRO A 272 -2.35 -9.10 4.34
CA PRO A 272 -3.22 -10.09 3.74
C PRO A 272 -2.40 -11.03 2.86
N ARG A 273 -2.72 -12.32 2.92
CA ARG A 273 -2.16 -13.35 2.05
C ARG A 273 -3.32 -14.20 1.53
N VAL A 274 -3.16 -14.69 0.31
CA VAL A 274 -3.93 -15.80 -0.23
C VAL A 274 -3.03 -17.03 -0.15
N GLY A 275 -3.55 -18.14 0.39
CA GLY A 275 -2.80 -19.39 0.50
C GLY A 275 -2.42 -19.94 -0.88
N PRO A 276 -1.34 -20.75 -0.98
CA PRO A 276 -0.91 -21.39 -2.23
C PRO A 276 -1.92 -22.42 -2.77
N ASP A 277 -2.88 -22.82 -1.95
CA ASP A 277 -4.03 -23.66 -2.27
C ASP A 277 -5.28 -22.85 -2.68
N GLY A 278 -5.16 -21.52 -2.78
CA GLY A 278 -6.29 -20.62 -2.96
C GLY A 278 -7.19 -20.53 -1.73
N HIS A 279 -6.76 -21.06 -0.57
CA HIS A 279 -7.50 -20.88 0.67
C HIS A 279 -7.11 -19.57 1.36
N PRO A 280 -8.09 -18.79 1.84
CA PRO A 280 -7.84 -17.54 2.55
C PRO A 280 -6.96 -17.78 3.77
N GLY A 281 -5.86 -17.04 3.90
CA GLY A 281 -5.05 -17.07 5.09
C GLY A 281 -4.23 -15.80 5.24
N THR A 282 -4.53 -14.98 6.24
CA THR A 282 -3.78 -13.76 6.47
C THR A 282 -2.41 -14.04 7.09
N LEU A 283 -1.40 -13.30 6.65
CA LEU A 283 -0.06 -13.40 7.18
C LEU A 283 0.14 -12.30 8.21
N GLY A 284 0.47 -12.66 9.45
CA GLY A 284 1.00 -11.68 10.40
C GLY A 284 2.48 -11.50 10.11
N ILE A 285 2.89 -10.34 9.58
CA ILE A 285 4.32 -10.04 9.45
C ILE A 285 4.71 -9.20 10.66
N THR A 286 5.55 -9.76 11.51
CA THR A 286 6.15 -9.03 12.63
C THR A 286 7.49 -8.48 12.19
N ALA A 287 7.60 -7.15 12.13
CA ALA A 287 8.88 -6.47 11.98
C ALA A 287 9.63 -6.53 13.32
N GLU A 288 10.14 -7.71 13.67
CA GLU A 288 11.27 -7.82 14.58
C GLU A 288 12.58 -7.60 13.77
N PRO A 289 13.74 -7.32 14.38
CA PRO A 289 15.00 -7.02 13.67
C PRO A 289 15.48 -8.09 12.67
N MET A 290 14.79 -9.22 12.60
CA MET A 290 14.83 -10.18 11.51
C MET A 290 13.40 -10.40 11.02
N TRP A 291 13.17 -10.34 9.71
CA TRP A 291 11.88 -10.46 9.01
C TRP A 291 11.16 -11.78 9.31
N ALA A 292 10.62 -11.92 10.51
CA ALA A 292 9.95 -13.12 10.99
C ALA A 292 8.49 -13.08 10.53
N VAL A 293 8.14 -14.08 9.72
CA VAL A 293 6.78 -14.24 9.20
C VAL A 293 6.06 -15.26 10.07
N ARG A 294 4.95 -14.84 10.69
CA ARG A 294 4.05 -15.76 11.40
C ARG A 294 2.77 -15.91 10.60
N THR A 295 2.51 -17.11 10.10
CA THR A 295 1.21 -17.43 9.52
C THR A 295 0.17 -17.44 10.63
N ILE A 296 -0.85 -16.59 10.51
CA ILE A 296 -2.02 -16.62 11.39
C ILE A 296 -3.12 -17.29 10.56
N SER A 297 -3.24 -18.61 10.71
CA SER A 297 -4.34 -19.35 10.10
C SER A 297 -5.66 -18.94 10.75
N PHE A 298 -6.71 -18.78 9.94
CA PHE A 298 -7.97 -18.16 10.33
C PHE A 298 -9.18 -19.07 10.27
#